data_AF-A0A967DA78-F1
#
_entry.id   AF-A0A967DA78-F1
#
_cell.length_a   1.000
_cell.length_b   1.000
_cell.length_c   1.000
_cell.angle_alpha   90.00
_cell.angle_beta   90.00
_cell.angle_gamma   90.00
#
_symmetry.space_group_name_H-M   'P 1'
#
loop_
_entity.id
_entity.type
_entity.pdbx_description
1 polymer ?
#
loop_
_entity_poly.entity_id
_entity_poly.type
_entity_poly.pdbx_seq_one_letter_code
_entity_poly.pdbx_strand_id
1 'polypeptide(L)'
;MFKSANVLIKPILASAVVATTIFLNGTEVNAQTAPAANKSKPYMNMGRNATPAEVAAWDIDVRPDFKGLPAGSGSVAKGQELWEKQCASCHGTFGESNEVFTPIAGGTTKDDIKTGRVASLMSDKQPQRTTIMKVATISTLWDYVHRAMPWNAPRTLTVDETYSLVAFMLNLSEVVPDDFVLSNKNIAQVQGMMPNRNGMTQKHGLWTVKGTPDVKNTACMANCAQHVAIGSVLPDYARNAHNNLAEQNREYGPYRGIDTTKPPVAALPSSGMMMVSTASAAPKAVGPADLFKKENCSACHAPAAKLVGPSIADVANKYKGVANAQAMLEKKVKAGGAGVWGAIPMPAQTQLSDADNKILVQWMLNGGK
;
A
#
# COMPACT_ATOMS: atom_id res chain seq x y z
N MET A 1 -61.87 -6.67 -51.26
CA MET A 1 -61.55 -5.24 -51.38
C MET A 1 -60.10 -5.02 -50.98
N PHE A 2 -59.29 -4.59 -51.95
CA PHE A 2 -57.86 -4.30 -51.87
C PHE A 2 -57.56 -2.96 -51.19
N LYS A 3 -56.42 -2.86 -50.51
CA LYS A 3 -55.47 -1.71 -50.51
C LYS A 3 -54.20 -2.19 -49.80
N SER A 4 -53.22 -2.73 -50.52
CA SER A 4 -52.12 -2.05 -51.25
C SER A 4 -50.84 -1.98 -50.40
N ALA A 5 -49.88 -2.78 -50.84
CA ALA A 5 -48.54 -2.98 -50.35
C ALA A 5 -47.55 -1.97 -50.95
N ASN A 6 -46.37 -1.82 -50.34
CA ASN A 6 -45.11 -1.91 -51.07
C ASN A 6 -43.90 -2.01 -50.12
N VAL A 7 -43.34 -3.22 -50.03
CA VAL A 7 -41.96 -3.50 -49.65
C VAL A 7 -41.19 -3.62 -50.96
N LEU A 8 -40.17 -2.80 -51.17
CA LEU A 8 -39.35 -2.84 -52.38
C LEU A 8 -38.02 -3.55 -52.09
N ILE A 9 -37.93 -4.80 -52.57
CA ILE A 9 -36.69 -5.52 -52.87
C ILE A 9 -36.44 -5.33 -54.36
N LYS A 10 -35.21 -5.00 -54.79
CA LYS A 10 -34.64 -5.37 -56.12
C LYS A 10 -33.15 -4.95 -56.27
N PRO A 11 -32.40 -5.45 -57.28
CA PRO A 11 -31.27 -6.36 -57.05
C PRO A 11 -29.96 -5.97 -57.80
N ILE A 12 -29.00 -6.88 -57.74
CA ILE A 12 -27.74 -6.96 -58.51
C ILE A 12 -27.99 -7.09 -60.03
N LEU A 13 -27.20 -6.41 -60.88
CA LEU A 13 -26.59 -6.96 -62.12
C LEU A 13 -25.64 -5.97 -62.84
N ALA A 14 -24.75 -6.57 -63.63
CA ALA A 14 -23.44 -6.14 -64.13
C ALA A 14 -23.42 -5.27 -65.43
N SER A 15 -22.18 -4.90 -65.83
CA SER A 15 -21.67 -4.47 -67.17
C SER A 15 -21.37 -2.97 -67.28
N ALA A 16 -20.32 -2.48 -67.96
CA ALA A 16 -19.14 -3.04 -68.62
C ALA A 16 -18.13 -1.89 -68.83
N VAL A 17 -16.89 -2.27 -69.08
CA VAL A 17 -15.70 -1.44 -69.33
C VAL A 17 -15.80 -0.68 -70.66
N VAL A 18 -15.45 0.61 -70.66
CA VAL A 18 -14.83 1.27 -71.83
C VAL A 18 -13.57 1.99 -71.35
N ALA A 19 -12.45 1.56 -71.92
CA ALA A 19 -11.12 2.07 -71.66
C ALA A 19 -10.89 3.38 -72.43
N THR A 20 -10.33 4.38 -71.74
CA THR A 20 -9.62 5.49 -72.39
C THR A 20 -8.22 5.58 -71.79
N THR A 21 -7.26 5.00 -72.51
CA THR A 21 -5.82 5.13 -72.30
C THR A 21 -5.39 6.58 -72.54
N ILE A 22 -4.79 7.22 -71.53
CA ILE A 22 -3.91 8.37 -71.74
C ILE A 22 -2.53 7.95 -71.19
N PHE A 23 -1.57 7.83 -72.10
CA PHE A 23 -0.19 7.50 -71.83
C PHE A 23 0.53 8.65 -71.10
N LEU A 24 1.34 8.27 -70.13
CA LEU A 24 2.30 9.10 -69.40
C LEU A 24 3.29 9.77 -70.36
N ASN A 25 3.63 11.04 -70.06
CA ASN A 25 4.99 11.54 -70.21
C ASN A 25 5.35 12.32 -68.94
N GLY A 26 6.43 11.86 -68.29
CA GLY A 26 6.83 12.26 -66.95
C GLY A 26 7.27 13.71 -66.85
N THR A 27 6.87 14.33 -65.74
CA THR A 27 7.63 15.38 -65.09
C THR A 27 7.80 14.94 -63.64
N GLU A 28 9.03 14.56 -63.30
CA GLU A 28 9.42 14.18 -61.94
C GLU A 28 9.31 15.42 -61.06
N VAL A 29 8.33 15.42 -60.16
CA VAL A 29 8.28 16.38 -59.05
C VAL A 29 9.33 15.91 -58.06
N ASN A 30 10.52 16.49 -58.18
CA ASN A 30 11.62 16.31 -57.25
C ASN A 30 11.16 16.81 -55.87
N ALA A 31 10.75 15.88 -55.01
CA ALA A 31 10.48 16.17 -53.61
C ALA A 31 11.81 16.64 -53.00
N GLN A 32 11.90 17.96 -52.74
CA GLN A 32 12.97 18.53 -51.96
C GLN A 32 13.05 17.78 -50.63
N THR A 33 14.05 16.91 -50.55
CA THR A 33 14.47 16.28 -49.31
C THR A 33 14.86 17.40 -48.38
N ALA A 34 14.07 17.58 -47.32
CA ALA A 34 14.50 18.38 -46.18
C ALA A 34 15.89 17.87 -45.78
N PRO A 35 16.90 18.75 -45.60
CA PRO A 35 18.21 18.31 -45.18
C PRO A 35 18.02 17.52 -43.89
N ALA A 36 18.44 16.26 -43.91
CA ALA A 36 18.38 15.37 -42.76
C ALA A 36 19.02 16.11 -41.59
N ALA A 37 18.20 16.58 -40.66
CA ALA A 37 18.68 17.10 -39.40
C ALA A 37 19.60 16.02 -38.84
N ASN A 38 20.88 16.37 -38.71
CA ASN A 38 21.93 15.51 -38.26
C ASN A 38 21.51 14.96 -36.89
N LYS A 39 20.92 13.75 -36.87
CA LYS A 39 20.54 13.03 -35.66
C LYS A 39 21.82 12.53 -35.04
N SER A 40 22.60 13.42 -34.41
CA SER A 40 23.48 13.00 -33.33
C SER A 40 22.57 12.40 -32.27
N LYS A 41 22.44 11.06 -32.26
CA LYS A 41 21.62 10.34 -31.29
C LYS A 41 22.21 10.62 -29.91
N PRO A 42 21.59 11.43 -29.03
CA PRO A 42 22.26 11.97 -27.83
C PRO A 42 22.60 10.94 -26.75
N TYR A 43 22.32 9.66 -27.00
CA TYR A 43 22.37 8.58 -26.01
C TYR A 43 22.99 7.29 -26.55
N MET A 44 23.76 7.36 -27.65
CA MET A 44 24.24 6.17 -28.37
C MET A 44 25.15 5.24 -27.54
N ASN A 45 25.64 5.71 -26.39
CA ASN A 45 26.47 4.95 -25.44
C ASN A 45 25.85 4.80 -24.04
N MET A 46 24.57 5.12 -23.84
CA MET A 46 23.88 4.91 -22.56
C MET A 46 22.98 3.66 -22.64
N GLY A 47 23.43 2.58 -21.99
CA GLY A 47 22.67 1.34 -21.86
C GLY A 47 22.65 0.46 -23.12
N ARG A 48 21.84 -0.60 -23.07
CA ARG A 48 21.54 -1.49 -24.19
C ARG A 48 20.05 -1.81 -24.22
N ASN A 49 19.57 -2.33 -25.33
CA ASN A 49 18.21 -2.88 -25.38
C ASN A 49 18.06 -4.01 -24.34
N ALA A 50 16.93 -4.01 -23.65
CA ALA A 50 16.54 -5.13 -22.81
C ALA A 50 16.24 -6.33 -23.71
N THR A 51 16.73 -7.49 -23.31
CA THR A 51 16.40 -8.75 -23.97
C THR A 51 14.96 -9.15 -23.68
N PRO A 52 14.31 -9.94 -24.54
CA PRO A 52 12.97 -10.46 -24.27
C PRO A 52 12.86 -11.22 -22.94
N ALA A 53 13.91 -11.95 -22.54
CA ALA A 53 13.96 -12.67 -21.27
C ALA A 53 14.00 -11.72 -20.06
N GLU A 54 14.71 -10.60 -20.15
CA GLU A 54 14.73 -9.58 -19.09
C GLU A 54 13.38 -8.90 -18.95
N VAL A 55 12.75 -8.56 -20.07
CA VAL A 55 11.39 -7.99 -20.06
C VAL A 55 10.43 -8.97 -19.41
N ALA A 56 10.39 -10.24 -19.86
CA ALA A 56 9.51 -11.25 -19.30
C ALA A 56 9.75 -11.51 -17.80
N ALA A 57 10.99 -11.36 -17.31
CA ALA A 57 11.31 -11.55 -15.90
C ALA A 57 10.90 -10.38 -15.00
N TRP A 58 10.64 -9.19 -15.55
CA TRP A 58 10.33 -7.97 -14.78
C TRP A 58 8.91 -7.46 -15.02
N ASP A 59 8.43 -7.59 -16.26
CA ASP A 59 7.12 -7.16 -16.75
C ASP A 59 6.05 -8.22 -16.43
N ILE A 60 5.76 -8.35 -15.15
CA ILE A 60 4.71 -9.22 -14.60
C ILE A 60 3.50 -8.41 -14.12
N ASP A 61 3.31 -7.19 -14.64
CA ASP A 61 2.22 -6.31 -14.23
C ASP A 61 0.87 -6.85 -14.70
N VAL A 62 -0.15 -6.68 -13.86
CA VAL A 62 -1.54 -6.95 -14.27
C VAL A 62 -2.33 -5.67 -14.18
N ARG A 63 -2.59 -5.12 -15.36
CA ARG A 63 -3.28 -3.84 -15.52
C ARG A 63 -4.77 -3.96 -15.16
N PRO A 64 -5.45 -2.82 -14.89
CA PRO A 64 -6.92 -2.80 -14.70
C PRO A 64 -7.75 -3.32 -15.87
N ASP A 65 -7.20 -3.35 -17.09
CA ASP A 65 -7.80 -3.96 -18.27
C ASP A 65 -7.45 -5.45 -18.44
N PHE A 66 -6.83 -6.05 -17.42
CA PHE A 66 -6.35 -7.44 -17.35
C PHE A 66 -5.28 -7.80 -18.39
N LYS A 67 -4.68 -6.81 -19.06
CA LYS A 67 -3.48 -7.06 -19.84
C LYS A 67 -2.35 -7.48 -18.90
N GLY A 68 -1.62 -8.52 -19.30
CA GLY A 68 -0.55 -9.14 -18.50
C GLY A 68 -1.03 -10.28 -17.58
N LEU A 69 -2.35 -10.49 -17.44
CA LEU A 69 -2.89 -11.55 -16.59
C LEU A 69 -2.53 -12.96 -17.14
N PRO A 70 -1.78 -13.78 -16.39
CA PRO A 70 -1.43 -15.13 -16.83
C PRO A 70 -2.62 -16.09 -16.74
N ALA A 71 -2.59 -17.16 -17.54
CA ALA A 71 -3.60 -18.21 -17.49
C ALA A 71 -3.47 -19.03 -16.19
N GLY A 72 -4.60 -19.29 -15.54
CA GLY A 72 -4.65 -20.07 -14.30
C GLY A 72 -6.00 -19.98 -13.59
N SER A 73 -6.12 -20.71 -12.49
CA SER A 73 -7.31 -20.73 -11.65
C SER A 73 -7.01 -21.20 -10.22
N GLY A 74 -7.83 -20.78 -9.27
CA GLY A 74 -7.71 -21.20 -7.88
C GLY A 74 -9.04 -21.10 -7.14
N SER A 75 -9.32 -22.11 -6.30
CA SER A 75 -10.52 -22.13 -5.46
C SER A 75 -10.30 -21.39 -4.15
N VAL A 76 -11.40 -20.91 -3.55
CA VAL A 76 -11.44 -20.35 -2.20
C VAL A 76 -10.90 -21.34 -1.17
N ALA A 77 -11.35 -22.60 -1.22
CA ALA A 77 -10.89 -23.65 -0.31
C ALA A 77 -9.36 -23.84 -0.35
N LYS A 78 -8.76 -23.85 -1.54
CA LYS A 78 -7.31 -23.93 -1.66
C LYS A 78 -6.62 -22.66 -1.16
N GLY A 79 -7.25 -21.51 -1.38
CA GLY A 79 -6.81 -20.21 -0.88
C GLY A 79 -6.74 -20.17 0.64
N GLN A 80 -7.73 -20.73 1.34
CA GLN A 80 -7.73 -20.82 2.79
C GLN A 80 -6.53 -21.62 3.31
N GLU A 81 -6.27 -22.81 2.74
CA GLU A 81 -5.12 -23.63 3.15
C GLU A 81 -3.78 -22.89 2.97
N LEU A 82 -3.64 -22.14 1.87
CA LEU A 82 -2.43 -21.36 1.59
C LEU A 82 -2.32 -20.16 2.54
N TRP A 83 -3.44 -19.50 2.80
CA TRP A 83 -3.52 -18.35 3.71
C TRP A 83 -3.07 -18.71 5.11
N GLU A 84 -3.56 -19.82 5.68
CA GLU A 84 -3.16 -20.30 7.00
C GLU A 84 -1.66 -20.59 7.07
N LYS A 85 -1.07 -21.10 5.99
CA LYS A 85 0.36 -21.46 5.93
C LYS A 85 1.28 -20.26 5.73
N GLN A 86 0.86 -19.26 4.95
CA GLN A 86 1.77 -18.25 4.42
C GLN A 86 1.38 -16.81 4.77
N CYS A 87 0.14 -16.54 5.20
CA CYS A 87 -0.40 -15.19 5.34
C CYS A 87 -0.91 -14.89 6.77
N ALA A 88 -1.54 -15.86 7.43
CA ALA A 88 -2.29 -15.66 8.67
C ALA A 88 -1.43 -15.18 9.86
N SER A 89 -0.14 -15.49 9.87
CA SER A 89 0.79 -15.05 10.92
C SER A 89 0.91 -13.52 11.02
N CYS A 90 0.68 -12.80 9.92
CA CYS A 90 0.64 -11.34 9.88
C CYS A 90 -0.77 -10.78 9.69
N HIS A 91 -1.58 -11.43 8.84
CA HIS A 91 -2.88 -10.92 8.42
C HIS A 91 -4.08 -11.47 9.21
N GLY A 92 -3.86 -12.32 10.21
CA GLY A 92 -4.93 -12.99 10.95
C GLY A 92 -5.60 -14.10 10.13
N THR A 93 -6.37 -14.96 10.78
CA THR A 93 -7.00 -16.11 10.09
C THR A 93 -8.13 -15.65 9.16
N PHE A 94 -8.79 -14.55 9.49
CA PHE A 94 -9.92 -13.99 8.76
C PHE A 94 -9.60 -12.64 8.09
N GLY A 95 -8.33 -12.28 7.96
CA GLY A 95 -7.93 -10.99 7.39
C GLY A 95 -8.14 -9.81 8.33
N GLU A 96 -8.41 -10.04 9.61
CA GLU A 96 -8.58 -9.05 10.67
C GLU A 96 -7.26 -8.36 11.06
N SER A 97 -6.14 -8.93 10.62
CA SER A 97 -4.78 -8.52 10.94
C SER A 97 -4.40 -8.70 12.42
N ASN A 98 -3.10 -8.64 12.70
CA ASN A 98 -2.62 -8.35 14.04
C ASN A 98 -2.60 -6.82 14.27
N GLU A 99 -2.37 -6.37 15.51
CA GLU A 99 -2.42 -4.94 15.89
C GLU A 99 -1.45 -4.02 15.11
N VAL A 100 -0.51 -4.58 14.34
CA VAL A 100 0.50 -3.83 13.58
C VAL A 100 0.10 -3.57 12.13
N PHE A 101 -0.51 -4.55 11.45
CA PHE A 101 -0.96 -4.35 10.07
C PHE A 101 -2.42 -3.90 10.02
N THR A 102 -2.79 -3.22 8.93
CA THR A 102 -4.20 -2.88 8.72
C THR A 102 -4.97 -4.12 8.27
N PRO A 103 -6.23 -4.31 8.72
CA PRO A 103 -7.08 -5.41 8.27
C PRO A 103 -7.23 -5.45 6.74
N ILE A 104 -7.27 -6.66 6.20
CA ILE A 104 -7.51 -6.93 4.79
C ILE A 104 -9.02 -6.99 4.50
N ALA A 105 -9.78 -7.70 5.34
CA ALA A 105 -11.19 -7.95 5.15
C ALA A 105 -12.04 -7.31 6.26
N GLY A 106 -13.32 -7.09 5.96
CA GLY A 106 -14.30 -6.45 6.85
C GLY A 106 -14.64 -5.01 6.47
N GLY A 107 -15.71 -4.48 7.05
CA GLY A 107 -16.16 -3.09 6.83
C GLY A 107 -16.84 -2.81 5.49
N THR A 108 -17.14 -3.86 4.71
CA THR A 108 -17.92 -3.83 3.46
C THR A 108 -19.25 -4.57 3.62
N THR A 109 -20.24 -4.19 2.83
CA THR A 109 -21.58 -4.80 2.83
C THR A 109 -22.00 -5.23 1.43
N LYS A 110 -23.05 -6.05 1.33
CA LYS A 110 -23.65 -6.41 0.03
C LYS A 110 -24.22 -5.21 -0.73
N ASP A 111 -24.61 -4.15 -0.03
CA ASP A 111 -25.07 -2.91 -0.69
C ASP A 111 -23.90 -2.10 -1.26
N ASP A 112 -22.73 -2.15 -0.64
CA ASP A 112 -21.50 -1.59 -1.23
C ASP A 112 -21.13 -2.34 -2.53
N ILE A 113 -21.28 -3.67 -2.56
CA ILE A 113 -21.09 -4.46 -3.79
C ILE A 113 -22.07 -4.02 -4.88
N LYS A 114 -23.35 -3.80 -4.56
CA LYS A 114 -24.33 -3.33 -5.55
C LYS A 114 -23.96 -1.94 -6.10
N THR A 115 -23.68 -0.99 -5.22
CA THR A 115 -23.42 0.41 -5.59
C THR A 115 -22.02 0.65 -6.16
N GLY A 116 -21.07 -0.22 -5.80
CA GLY A 116 -19.65 -0.05 -6.07
C GLY A 116 -19.01 1.09 -5.29
N ARG A 117 -19.64 1.55 -4.21
CA ARG A 117 -19.08 2.55 -3.30
C ARG A 117 -19.27 2.10 -1.87
N VAL A 118 -18.17 2.05 -1.13
CA VAL A 118 -18.19 1.65 0.27
C VAL A 118 -18.66 2.82 1.13
N ALA A 119 -19.88 2.73 1.66
CA ALA A 119 -20.49 3.80 2.44
C ALA A 119 -19.73 4.11 3.74
N SER A 120 -19.15 3.09 4.37
CA SER A 120 -18.38 3.22 5.61
C SER A 120 -17.13 4.10 5.46
N LEU A 121 -16.58 4.28 4.25
CA LEU A 121 -15.47 5.20 3.99
C LEU A 121 -15.85 6.68 4.16
N MET A 122 -17.14 7.01 4.15
CA MET A 122 -17.67 8.37 4.31
C MET A 122 -18.07 8.67 5.76
N SER A 123 -17.82 7.74 6.69
CA SER A 123 -18.19 7.89 8.10
C SER A 123 -17.03 7.52 9.03
N ASP A 124 -17.03 8.06 10.23
CA ASP A 124 -16.04 7.74 11.27
C ASP A 124 -16.42 6.49 12.09
N LYS A 125 -17.46 5.75 11.67
CA LYS A 125 -17.95 4.56 12.38
C LYS A 125 -17.05 3.35 12.22
N GLN A 126 -16.22 3.33 11.19
CA GLN A 126 -15.30 2.23 10.95
C GLN A 126 -13.94 2.56 11.61
N PRO A 127 -13.53 1.85 12.67
CA PRO A 127 -12.31 2.19 13.41
C PRO A 127 -11.04 1.99 12.58
N GLN A 128 -11.05 1.02 11.66
CA GLN A 128 -9.95 0.73 10.75
C GLN A 128 -10.47 0.45 9.34
N ARG A 129 -9.89 1.13 8.35
CA ARG A 129 -10.25 0.93 6.93
C ARG A 129 -9.50 -0.28 6.40
N THR A 130 -10.23 -1.21 5.81
CA THR A 130 -9.64 -2.46 5.29
C THR A 130 -9.16 -2.32 3.85
N THR A 131 -8.36 -3.28 3.40
CA THR A 131 -7.89 -3.32 2.00
C THR A 131 -9.08 -3.41 1.03
N ILE A 132 -10.02 -4.33 1.26
CA ILE A 132 -11.17 -4.54 0.38
C ILE A 132 -12.17 -3.36 0.41
N MET A 133 -12.21 -2.60 1.51
CA MET A 133 -12.96 -1.33 1.52
C MET A 133 -12.42 -0.31 0.52
N LYS A 134 -11.10 -0.28 0.28
CA LYS A 134 -10.45 0.79 -0.51
C LYS A 134 -10.17 0.41 -1.94
N VAL A 135 -9.66 -0.80 -2.18
CA VAL A 135 -9.15 -1.19 -3.50
C VAL A 135 -10.29 -1.24 -4.51
N ALA A 136 -10.15 -0.47 -5.59
CA ALA A 136 -11.14 -0.40 -6.65
C ALA A 136 -11.00 -1.53 -7.67
N THR A 137 -9.77 -2.04 -7.87
CA THR A 137 -9.42 -2.96 -8.96
C THR A 137 -8.88 -4.29 -8.45
N ILE A 138 -9.51 -5.39 -8.84
CA ILE A 138 -9.09 -6.75 -8.46
C ILE A 138 -7.73 -7.12 -9.05
N SER A 139 -7.37 -6.55 -10.22
CA SER A 139 -6.05 -6.73 -10.83
C SER A 139 -4.93 -6.24 -9.92
N THR A 140 -5.16 -5.16 -9.15
CA THR A 140 -4.20 -4.64 -8.18
C THR A 140 -3.98 -5.59 -7.02
N LEU A 141 -5.03 -6.27 -6.55
CA LEU A 141 -4.88 -7.32 -5.55
C LEU A 141 -4.07 -8.48 -6.11
N TRP A 142 -4.39 -8.92 -7.33
CA TRP A 142 -3.68 -10.02 -7.97
C TRP A 142 -2.20 -9.72 -8.21
N ASP A 143 -1.86 -8.59 -8.83
CA ASP A 143 -0.46 -8.17 -9.09
C ASP A 143 0.30 -7.98 -7.79
N TYR A 144 -0.27 -7.29 -6.79
CA TYR A 144 0.39 -7.06 -5.52
C TYR A 144 0.69 -8.38 -4.78
N VAL A 145 -0.28 -9.29 -4.70
CA VAL A 145 -0.08 -10.59 -4.08
C VAL A 145 0.98 -11.39 -4.83
N HIS A 146 0.90 -11.47 -6.16
CA HIS A 146 1.87 -12.22 -6.96
C HIS A 146 3.30 -11.67 -6.87
N ARG A 147 3.43 -10.34 -6.91
CA ARG A 147 4.72 -9.65 -7.00
C ARG A 147 5.40 -9.48 -5.66
N ALA A 148 4.63 -9.18 -4.60
CA ALA A 148 5.18 -8.69 -3.35
C ALA A 148 4.89 -9.59 -2.14
N MET A 149 4.02 -10.61 -2.26
CA MET A 149 3.69 -11.50 -1.16
C MET A 149 4.23 -12.94 -1.39
N PRO A 150 4.43 -13.71 -0.30
CA PRO A 150 4.45 -13.29 1.10
C PRO A 150 5.57 -12.28 1.40
N TRP A 151 5.39 -11.41 2.39
CA TRP A 151 6.32 -10.29 2.65
C TRP A 151 7.78 -10.72 2.88
N ASN A 152 7.98 -11.90 3.47
CA ASN A 152 9.31 -12.48 3.72
C ASN A 152 9.88 -13.26 2.52
N ALA A 153 9.08 -13.51 1.48
CA ALA A 153 9.42 -14.32 0.32
C ALA A 153 8.67 -13.84 -0.95
N PRO A 154 8.85 -12.59 -1.41
CA PRO A 154 8.15 -12.07 -2.57
C PRO A 154 8.48 -12.86 -3.84
N ARG A 155 7.52 -12.94 -4.78
CA ARG A 155 7.65 -13.67 -6.07
C ARG A 155 7.82 -15.19 -5.93
N THR A 156 7.36 -15.79 -4.84
CA THR A 156 7.40 -17.25 -4.63
C THR A 156 6.08 -17.94 -4.92
N LEU A 157 4.98 -17.21 -5.01
CA LEU A 157 3.66 -17.74 -5.34
C LEU A 157 3.56 -18.11 -6.82
N THR A 158 3.00 -19.29 -7.10
CA THR A 158 2.57 -19.64 -8.45
C THR A 158 1.32 -18.85 -8.88
N VAL A 159 1.00 -18.90 -10.17
CA VAL A 159 -0.19 -18.23 -10.73
C VAL A 159 -1.48 -18.77 -10.09
N ASP A 160 -1.62 -20.09 -9.98
CA ASP A 160 -2.81 -20.73 -9.40
C ASP A 160 -2.94 -20.47 -7.90
N GLU A 161 -1.82 -20.49 -7.15
CA GLU A 161 -1.82 -20.11 -5.74
C GLU A 161 -2.24 -18.65 -5.54
N THR A 162 -1.80 -17.75 -6.42
CA THR A 162 -2.21 -16.35 -6.41
C THR A 162 -3.73 -16.22 -6.64
N TYR A 163 -4.28 -16.95 -7.63
CA TYR A 163 -5.73 -16.97 -7.85
C TYR A 163 -6.50 -17.49 -6.63
N SER A 164 -6.01 -18.56 -6.01
CA SER A 164 -6.60 -19.13 -4.80
C SER A 164 -6.61 -18.15 -3.63
N LEU A 165 -5.48 -17.49 -3.36
CA LEU A 165 -5.37 -16.49 -2.29
C LEU A 165 -6.31 -15.29 -2.53
N VAL A 166 -6.35 -14.77 -3.75
CA VAL A 166 -7.27 -13.67 -4.10
C VAL A 166 -8.73 -14.11 -3.98
N ALA A 167 -9.09 -15.33 -4.42
CA ALA A 167 -10.43 -15.87 -4.23
C ALA A 167 -10.82 -15.92 -2.75
N PHE A 168 -9.92 -16.39 -1.89
CA PHE A 168 -10.16 -16.44 -0.45
C PHE A 168 -10.29 -15.04 0.19
N MET A 169 -9.47 -14.07 -0.20
CA MET A 169 -9.61 -12.68 0.26
C MET A 169 -10.97 -12.06 -0.10
N LEU A 170 -11.48 -12.38 -1.29
CA LEU A 170 -12.81 -11.95 -1.73
C LEU A 170 -13.93 -12.65 -0.94
N ASN A 171 -13.76 -13.93 -0.64
CA ASN A 171 -14.70 -14.69 0.19
C ASN A 171 -14.77 -14.15 1.63
N LEU A 172 -13.62 -13.84 2.25
CA LEU A 172 -13.55 -13.19 3.57
C LEU A 172 -14.34 -11.86 3.64
N SER A 173 -14.53 -11.20 2.50
CA SER A 173 -15.30 -9.96 2.39
C SER A 173 -16.70 -10.17 1.80
N GLU A 174 -17.18 -11.40 1.76
CA GLU A 174 -18.48 -11.82 1.22
C GLU A 174 -18.73 -11.41 -0.24
N VAL A 175 -17.66 -11.21 -1.01
CA VAL A 175 -17.75 -10.85 -2.44
C VAL A 175 -18.08 -12.09 -3.28
N VAL A 176 -17.54 -13.25 -2.92
CA VAL A 176 -17.77 -14.53 -3.61
C VAL A 176 -18.09 -15.65 -2.61
N PRO A 177 -18.85 -16.69 -3.00
CA PRO A 177 -19.15 -17.83 -2.12
C PRO A 177 -17.91 -18.69 -1.83
N ASP A 178 -18.04 -19.62 -0.89
CA ASP A 178 -16.97 -20.51 -0.41
C ASP A 178 -16.56 -21.61 -1.41
N ASP A 179 -17.46 -21.97 -2.31
CA ASP A 179 -17.23 -22.91 -3.42
C ASP A 179 -16.66 -22.25 -4.69
N PHE A 180 -16.41 -20.94 -4.66
CA PHE A 180 -16.01 -20.17 -5.83
C PHE A 180 -14.60 -20.54 -6.33
N VAL A 181 -14.43 -20.51 -7.67
CA VAL A 181 -13.15 -20.66 -8.36
C VAL A 181 -12.86 -19.41 -9.18
N LEU A 182 -11.84 -18.66 -8.79
CA LEU A 182 -11.35 -17.51 -9.55
C LEU A 182 -10.40 -17.99 -10.64
N SER A 183 -10.47 -17.38 -11.83
CA SER A 183 -9.60 -17.73 -12.96
C SER A 183 -9.36 -16.54 -13.86
N ASN A 184 -8.40 -16.70 -14.77
CA ASN A 184 -8.17 -15.72 -15.83
C ASN A 184 -9.40 -15.49 -16.73
N LYS A 185 -10.33 -16.45 -16.78
CA LYS A 185 -11.53 -16.38 -17.62
C LYS A 185 -12.67 -15.58 -16.98
N ASN A 186 -12.74 -15.51 -15.66
CA ASN A 186 -13.86 -14.88 -14.95
C ASN A 186 -13.47 -13.65 -14.09
N ILE A 187 -12.18 -13.39 -13.86
CA ILE A 187 -11.75 -12.28 -13.00
C ILE A 187 -12.28 -10.91 -13.47
N ALA A 188 -12.42 -10.71 -14.78
CA ALA A 188 -12.99 -9.50 -15.35
C ALA A 188 -14.47 -9.30 -15.00
N GLN A 189 -15.22 -10.39 -14.81
CA GLN A 189 -16.60 -10.33 -14.32
C GLN A 189 -16.61 -10.01 -12.81
N VAL A 190 -15.72 -10.63 -12.04
CA VAL A 190 -15.57 -10.39 -10.59
C VAL A 190 -15.18 -8.94 -10.27
N GLN A 191 -14.48 -8.25 -11.17
CA GLN A 191 -14.24 -6.80 -11.05
C GLN A 191 -15.53 -5.98 -10.85
N GLY A 192 -16.65 -6.41 -11.45
CA GLY A 192 -17.96 -5.79 -11.26
C GLY A 192 -18.52 -5.95 -9.84
N MET A 193 -17.96 -6.85 -9.05
CA MET A 193 -18.38 -7.16 -7.68
C MET A 193 -17.49 -6.50 -6.62
N MET A 194 -16.40 -5.83 -7.02
CA MET A 194 -15.54 -5.12 -6.07
C MET A 194 -16.35 -4.02 -5.33
N PRO A 195 -16.36 -4.01 -3.98
CA PRO A 195 -17.20 -3.10 -3.20
C PRO A 195 -16.96 -1.62 -3.46
N ASN A 196 -15.73 -1.24 -3.82
CA ASN A 196 -15.33 0.15 -4.05
C ASN A 196 -14.92 0.45 -5.51
N ARG A 197 -15.39 -0.33 -6.49
CA ARG A 197 -15.01 -0.16 -7.91
C ARG A 197 -15.30 1.24 -8.49
N ASN A 198 -16.27 1.96 -7.92
CA ASN A 198 -16.68 3.31 -8.29
C ASN A 198 -16.20 4.39 -7.30
N GLY A 199 -15.31 4.03 -6.37
CA GLY A 199 -14.82 4.90 -5.30
C GLY A 199 -13.74 5.90 -5.71
N MET A 200 -13.08 5.68 -6.85
CA MET A 200 -12.03 6.56 -7.38
C MET A 200 -12.61 7.50 -8.44
N THR A 201 -12.20 8.78 -8.41
CA THR A 201 -12.64 9.78 -9.39
C THR A 201 -11.51 10.75 -9.73
N GLN A 202 -11.38 11.10 -11.00
CA GLN A 202 -10.54 12.21 -11.46
C GLN A 202 -11.32 13.53 -11.50
N LYS A 203 -12.64 13.50 -11.24
CA LYS A 203 -13.51 14.68 -11.22
C LYS A 203 -13.38 15.42 -9.89
N HIS A 204 -12.19 15.94 -9.61
CA HIS A 204 -11.95 16.86 -8.49
C HIS A 204 -11.07 18.03 -8.95
N GLY A 205 -11.04 19.10 -8.15
CA GLY A 205 -10.46 20.39 -8.55
C GLY A 205 -9.00 20.29 -8.98
N LEU A 206 -8.23 19.45 -8.29
CA LEU A 206 -6.78 19.31 -8.51
C LEU A 206 -6.39 18.72 -9.88
N TRP A 207 -7.27 18.00 -10.58
CA TRP A 207 -6.96 17.44 -11.91
C TRP A 207 -7.26 18.38 -13.07
N THR A 208 -7.81 19.57 -12.80
CA THR A 208 -8.12 20.55 -13.84
C THR A 208 -7.49 21.89 -13.50
N VAL A 209 -6.82 22.52 -14.48
CA VAL A 209 -6.18 23.84 -14.30
C VAL A 209 -7.18 24.91 -13.86
N LYS A 210 -8.45 24.75 -14.25
CA LYS A 210 -9.58 25.65 -13.89
C LYS A 210 -10.44 25.09 -12.75
N GLY A 211 -10.01 24.03 -12.08
CA GLY A 211 -10.79 23.37 -11.05
C GLY A 211 -10.91 24.22 -9.80
N THR A 212 -12.09 24.18 -9.17
CA THR A 212 -12.28 24.79 -7.86
C THR A 212 -11.48 24.01 -6.83
N PRO A 213 -10.59 24.65 -6.04
CA PRO A 213 -9.88 23.97 -4.98
C PRO A 213 -10.84 23.27 -4.01
N ASP A 214 -10.48 22.05 -3.62
CA ASP A 214 -11.27 21.25 -2.67
C ASP A 214 -11.29 21.90 -1.26
N VAL A 215 -10.35 22.82 -1.01
CA VAL A 215 -10.26 23.65 0.19
C VAL A 215 -10.77 25.07 -0.08
N LYS A 216 -11.79 25.50 0.67
CA LYS A 216 -12.32 26.88 0.63
C LYS A 216 -11.56 27.78 1.60
N ASN A 217 -10.23 27.87 1.42
CA ASN A 217 -9.41 28.63 2.34
C ASN A 217 -9.38 30.11 1.93
N THR A 218 -10.07 30.97 2.67
CA THR A 218 -9.93 32.43 2.53
C THR A 218 -8.75 32.87 3.39
N ALA A 219 -7.69 33.36 2.75
CA ALA A 219 -6.55 33.91 3.49
C ALA A 219 -7.04 35.06 4.38
N CYS A 220 -6.76 34.98 5.67
CA CYS A 220 -6.98 36.11 6.55
C CYS A 220 -5.92 37.17 6.26
N MET A 221 -6.37 38.39 5.94
CA MET A 221 -5.48 39.51 5.59
C MET A 221 -5.42 40.60 6.68
N ALA A 222 -6.34 40.59 7.64
CA ALA A 222 -6.39 41.53 8.77
C ALA A 222 -6.99 40.86 10.01
N ASN A 223 -6.45 41.18 11.20
CA ASN A 223 -6.93 40.68 12.51
C ASN A 223 -7.00 39.14 12.61
N CYS A 224 -6.02 38.47 12.02
CA CYS A 224 -5.93 37.01 12.03
C CYS A 224 -5.64 36.49 13.44
N ALA A 225 -6.05 35.25 13.71
CA ALA A 225 -5.72 34.57 14.96
C ALA A 225 -4.21 34.73 15.24
N GLN A 226 -3.87 35.44 16.32
CA GLN A 226 -2.48 35.83 16.60
C GLN A 226 -1.63 34.66 17.10
N HIS A 227 -2.26 33.51 17.39
CA HIS A 227 -1.61 32.36 18.00
C HIS A 227 -2.09 31.07 17.34
N VAL A 228 -1.14 30.15 17.13
CA VAL A 228 -1.43 28.78 16.71
C VAL A 228 -1.42 27.88 17.93
N ALA A 229 -2.50 27.16 18.17
CA ALA A 229 -2.49 26.05 19.12
C ALA A 229 -1.67 24.91 18.50
N ILE A 230 -0.63 24.47 19.21
CA ILE A 230 0.24 23.42 18.71
C ILE A 230 -0.44 22.08 19.02
N GLY A 231 -1.02 21.47 17.99
CA GLY A 231 -1.73 20.19 18.11
C GLY A 231 -0.85 18.95 18.04
N SER A 232 0.40 19.07 17.55
CA SER A 232 1.34 17.96 17.42
C SER A 232 2.78 18.47 17.33
N VAL A 233 3.73 17.72 17.90
CA VAL A 233 5.17 17.99 17.84
C VAL A 233 5.92 16.70 17.56
N LEU A 234 7.02 16.79 16.80
CA LEU A 234 7.95 15.66 16.69
C LEU A 234 8.68 15.48 18.02
N PRO A 235 8.67 14.27 18.61
CA PRO A 235 9.46 13.99 19.79
C PRO A 235 10.96 14.11 19.46
N ASP A 236 11.79 14.43 20.46
CA ASP A 236 13.20 14.76 20.26
C ASP A 236 14.00 13.71 19.48
N TYR A 237 13.72 12.42 19.74
CA TYR A 237 14.37 11.31 19.04
C TYR A 237 14.03 11.26 17.54
N ALA A 238 12.85 11.75 17.15
CA ALA A 238 12.38 11.73 15.77
C ALA A 238 12.82 12.99 15.00
N ARG A 239 13.14 14.09 15.70
CA ARG A 239 13.49 15.37 15.06
C ARG A 239 14.66 15.22 14.08
N ASN A 240 15.70 14.45 14.44
CA ASN A 240 16.89 14.28 13.59
C ASN A 240 17.05 12.85 13.03
N ALA A 241 15.99 12.03 13.08
CA ALA A 241 16.05 10.63 12.63
C ALA A 241 16.36 10.48 11.12
N HIS A 242 16.08 11.55 10.35
CA HIS A 242 16.35 11.62 8.91
C HIS A 242 17.39 12.69 8.56
N ASN A 243 18.32 13.00 9.47
CA ASN A 243 19.25 14.13 9.38
C ASN A 243 18.55 15.51 9.51
N ASN A 244 19.27 16.57 9.16
CA ASN A 244 18.85 17.95 9.38
C ASN A 244 17.58 18.30 8.57
N LEU A 245 16.48 18.61 9.24
CA LEU A 245 15.23 18.99 8.54
C LEU A 245 15.32 20.35 7.84
N ALA A 246 16.28 21.19 8.21
CA ALA A 246 16.56 22.44 7.51
C ALA A 246 17.01 22.17 6.07
N GLU A 247 17.85 21.16 5.85
CA GLU A 247 18.42 20.79 4.54
C GLU A 247 17.42 20.07 3.63
N GLN A 248 16.35 19.52 4.21
CA GLN A 248 15.30 18.80 3.48
C GLN A 248 14.17 19.72 3.00
N ASN A 249 14.15 20.97 3.44
CA ASN A 249 13.15 21.95 3.04
C ASN A 249 13.75 22.99 2.09
N ARG A 250 12.89 23.56 1.25
CA ARG A 250 13.28 24.65 0.37
C ARG A 250 13.60 25.90 1.20
N GLU A 251 14.68 26.58 0.84
CA GLU A 251 15.07 27.86 1.46
C GLU A 251 14.16 29.03 1.08
N TYR A 252 13.14 28.82 0.24
CA TYR A 252 12.17 29.83 -0.18
C TYR A 252 10.72 29.37 0.06
N GLY A 253 9.84 30.33 0.34
CA GLY A 253 8.43 30.08 0.72
C GLY A 253 8.15 30.36 2.20
N PRO A 254 6.88 30.28 2.63
CA PRO A 254 6.44 30.63 3.99
C PRO A 254 6.82 29.61 5.06
N TYR A 255 7.22 28.40 4.67
CA TYR A 255 7.64 27.33 5.57
C TYR A 255 9.15 27.09 5.43
N ARG A 256 9.88 27.22 6.53
CA ARG A 256 11.32 26.96 6.61
C ARG A 256 11.54 25.66 7.36
N GLY A 257 12.52 24.86 6.93
CA GLY A 257 12.96 23.72 7.71
C GLY A 257 13.61 24.17 9.02
N ILE A 258 13.45 23.37 10.08
CA ILE A 258 14.05 23.63 11.38
C ILE A 258 15.42 22.98 11.46
N ASP A 259 16.41 23.69 12.02
CA ASP A 259 17.72 23.12 12.30
C ASP A 259 17.62 22.12 13.46
N THR A 260 17.66 20.82 13.12
CA THR A 260 17.48 19.73 14.10
C THR A 260 18.78 19.31 14.77
N THR A 261 19.89 19.97 14.45
CA THR A 261 21.13 19.86 15.24
C THR A 261 21.04 20.64 16.55
N LYS A 262 20.08 21.57 16.65
CA LYS A 262 19.83 22.37 17.84
C LYS A 262 18.73 21.76 18.73
N PRO A 263 18.83 21.93 20.07
CA PRO A 263 17.77 21.56 20.99
C PRO A 263 16.42 22.17 20.57
N PRO A 264 15.30 21.53 20.91
CA PRO A 264 13.98 22.11 20.66
C PRO A 264 13.89 23.47 21.37
N VAL A 265 13.08 24.38 20.82
CA VAL A 265 12.74 25.61 21.52
C VAL A 265 12.09 25.27 22.86
N ALA A 266 12.70 25.73 23.96
CA ALA A 266 12.33 25.34 25.32
C ALA A 266 10.93 25.80 25.75
N ALA A 267 10.40 26.83 25.11
CA ALA A 267 9.03 27.30 25.28
C ALA A 267 8.51 27.83 23.94
N LEU A 268 7.28 27.47 23.61
CA LEU A 268 6.57 28.01 22.47
C LEU A 268 5.72 29.19 22.96
N PRO A 269 5.44 30.20 22.12
CA PRO A 269 4.67 31.38 22.53
C PRO A 269 3.23 31.07 23.03
N SER A 270 2.77 29.82 22.97
CA SER A 270 1.46 29.36 23.47
C SER A 270 1.54 28.41 24.68
N SER A 271 2.70 28.21 25.31
CA SER A 271 2.92 27.20 26.37
C SER A 271 2.17 27.42 27.70
N GLY A 272 1.27 28.40 27.79
CA GLY A 272 0.56 28.77 29.02
C GLY A 272 -0.89 28.29 29.18
N MET A 273 -1.45 27.52 28.22
CA MET A 273 -2.87 27.10 28.29
C MET A 273 -3.01 25.57 28.38
N MET A 274 -3.63 25.17 29.48
CA MET A 274 -3.70 23.82 30.06
C MET A 274 -4.49 22.82 29.19
N MET A 275 -3.86 21.70 28.82
CA MET A 275 -4.57 20.47 28.42
C MET A 275 -4.98 19.71 29.69
N VAL A 276 -6.25 19.32 29.79
CA VAL A 276 -6.77 18.49 30.89
C VAL A 276 -6.12 17.10 30.79
N SER A 277 -5.26 16.76 31.76
CA SER A 277 -4.73 15.41 31.93
C SER A 277 -5.73 14.56 32.69
N THR A 278 -6.20 13.46 32.10
CA THR A 278 -6.91 12.40 32.82
C THR A 278 -5.90 11.43 33.42
N ALA A 279 -5.93 11.28 34.74
CA ALA A 279 -5.10 10.32 35.46
C ALA A 279 -5.54 8.88 35.13
N SER A 280 -4.61 8.07 34.62
CA SER A 280 -4.81 6.63 34.47
C SER A 280 -4.47 5.90 35.77
N ALA A 281 -5.35 4.99 36.20
CA ALA A 281 -5.16 4.14 37.37
C ALA A 281 -4.00 3.15 37.17
N ALA A 282 -3.37 2.76 38.29
CA ALA A 282 -2.25 1.82 38.32
C ALA A 282 -2.68 0.38 37.90
N PRO A 283 -1.91 -0.31 37.05
CA PRO A 283 -2.24 -1.67 36.64
C PRO A 283 -1.81 -2.71 37.69
N LYS A 284 -2.65 -3.73 37.83
CA LYS A 284 -2.42 -4.97 38.59
C LYS A 284 -1.33 -5.79 37.88
N ALA A 285 -0.49 -6.48 38.66
CA ALA A 285 0.64 -7.25 38.11
C ALA A 285 0.17 -8.36 37.14
N VAL A 286 0.60 -8.23 35.89
CA VAL A 286 0.43 -9.18 34.79
C VAL A 286 1.77 -9.91 34.62
N GLY A 287 1.77 -11.24 34.42
CA GLY A 287 3.02 -12.00 34.27
C GLY A 287 3.83 -11.56 33.04
N PRO A 288 5.16 -11.80 32.97
CA PRO A 288 6.01 -11.28 31.91
C PRO A 288 5.57 -11.70 30.49
N ALA A 289 5.06 -12.91 30.32
CA ALA A 289 4.53 -13.40 29.05
C ALA A 289 3.24 -12.69 28.62
N ASP A 290 2.38 -12.36 29.59
CA ASP A 290 1.15 -11.63 29.33
C ASP A 290 1.43 -10.13 29.10
N LEU A 291 2.43 -9.58 29.81
CA LEU A 291 2.95 -8.24 29.56
C LEU A 291 3.57 -8.16 28.16
N PHE A 292 4.28 -9.19 27.72
CA PHE A 292 4.89 -9.25 26.38
C PHE A 292 3.82 -9.26 25.26
N LYS A 293 2.67 -9.87 25.51
CA LYS A 293 1.51 -9.80 24.62
C LYS A 293 0.83 -8.43 24.70
N LYS A 294 0.56 -7.94 25.91
CA LYS A 294 -0.11 -6.65 26.16
C LYS A 294 0.65 -5.46 25.56
N GLU A 295 1.98 -5.48 25.64
CA GLU A 295 2.86 -4.45 25.09
C GLU A 295 3.26 -4.76 23.63
N ASN A 296 2.53 -5.68 22.96
CA ASN A 296 2.64 -6.00 21.53
C ASN A 296 4.01 -6.47 21.03
N CYS A 297 4.89 -6.90 21.93
CA CYS A 297 6.21 -7.41 21.56
C CYS A 297 6.09 -8.68 20.69
N SER A 298 5.02 -9.47 20.89
CA SER A 298 4.74 -10.70 20.15
C SER A 298 4.43 -10.52 18.65
N ALA A 299 4.12 -9.30 18.21
CA ALA A 299 3.87 -9.03 16.79
C ALA A 299 5.15 -9.10 15.93
N CYS A 300 6.31 -8.89 16.54
CA CYS A 300 7.60 -8.88 15.85
C CYS A 300 8.56 -9.95 16.35
N HIS A 301 8.38 -10.46 17.57
CA HIS A 301 9.27 -11.40 18.23
C HIS A 301 8.52 -12.66 18.65
N ALA A 302 9.04 -13.84 18.28
CA ALA A 302 8.48 -15.12 18.73
C ALA A 302 9.44 -15.82 19.71
N PRO A 303 8.96 -16.78 20.54
CA PRO A 303 9.79 -17.43 21.55
C PRO A 303 11.04 -18.11 20.97
N ALA A 304 10.89 -18.85 19.87
CA ALA A 304 11.94 -19.72 19.33
C ALA A 304 12.16 -19.57 17.81
N ALA A 305 11.42 -18.70 17.13
CA ALA A 305 11.54 -18.49 15.69
C ALA A 305 11.76 -17.01 15.36
N LYS A 306 12.56 -16.74 14.34
CA LYS A 306 12.72 -15.39 13.78
C LYS A 306 11.43 -15.02 13.03
N LEU A 307 10.89 -13.82 13.29
CA LEU A 307 9.70 -13.29 12.62
C LEU A 307 10.09 -12.00 11.87
N VAL A 308 9.74 -10.83 12.41
CA VAL A 308 10.25 -9.52 11.95
C VAL A 308 11.56 -9.21 12.66
N GLY A 309 11.57 -9.40 13.99
CA GLY A 309 12.73 -9.36 14.86
C GLY A 309 13.31 -10.76 15.14
N PRO A 310 14.46 -10.83 15.85
CA PRO A 310 15.02 -12.09 16.33
C PRO A 310 14.07 -12.82 17.29
N SER A 311 14.24 -14.14 17.42
CA SER A 311 13.52 -14.89 18.46
C SER A 311 14.00 -14.51 19.86
N ILE A 312 13.17 -14.72 20.88
CA ILE A 312 13.57 -14.49 22.27
C ILE A 312 14.73 -15.43 22.66
N ALA A 313 14.73 -16.66 22.14
CA ALA A 313 15.85 -17.58 22.28
C ALA A 313 17.15 -17.02 21.67
N ASP A 314 17.10 -16.41 20.49
CA ASP A 314 18.27 -15.79 19.85
C ASP A 314 18.80 -14.60 20.66
N VAL A 315 17.91 -13.76 21.18
CA VAL A 315 18.28 -12.65 22.05
C VAL A 315 18.97 -13.16 23.31
N ALA A 316 18.36 -14.13 24.01
CA ALA A 316 18.95 -14.75 25.19
C ALA A 316 20.34 -15.34 24.90
N ASN A 317 20.48 -16.06 23.79
CA ASN A 317 21.73 -16.70 23.38
C ASN A 317 22.82 -15.67 23.04
N LYS A 318 22.49 -14.61 22.28
CA LYS A 318 23.46 -13.59 21.85
C LYS A 318 24.01 -12.77 23.01
N TYR A 319 23.18 -12.49 24.01
CA TYR A 319 23.55 -11.65 25.16
C TYR A 319 23.93 -12.47 26.40
N LYS A 320 23.99 -13.80 26.29
CA LYS A 320 24.43 -14.68 27.38
C LYS A 320 25.85 -14.34 27.81
N GLY A 321 26.04 -14.03 29.10
CA GLY A 321 27.35 -13.69 29.67
C GLY A 321 27.87 -12.29 29.32
N VAL A 322 27.08 -11.46 28.63
CA VAL A 322 27.45 -10.06 28.38
C VAL A 322 27.20 -9.24 29.65
N ALA A 323 28.25 -8.62 30.18
CA ALA A 323 28.11 -7.70 31.30
C ALA A 323 27.18 -6.53 30.93
N ASN A 324 26.28 -6.17 31.83
CA ASN A 324 25.29 -5.10 31.63
C ASN A 324 24.27 -5.34 30.51
N ALA A 325 24.08 -6.60 30.05
CA ALA A 325 23.09 -6.93 29.01
C ALA A 325 21.69 -6.38 29.32
N GLN A 326 21.27 -6.46 30.59
CA GLN A 326 19.97 -5.96 31.03
C GLN A 326 19.82 -4.45 30.80
N ALA A 327 20.71 -3.62 31.35
CA ALA A 327 20.65 -2.16 31.17
C ALA A 327 20.80 -1.75 29.70
N MET A 328 21.64 -2.47 28.93
CA MET A 328 21.82 -2.22 27.50
C MET A 328 20.53 -2.48 26.71
N LEU A 329 19.87 -3.61 26.97
CA LEU A 329 18.64 -3.98 26.29
C LEU A 329 17.46 -3.12 26.75
N GLU A 330 17.36 -2.76 28.03
CA GLU A 330 16.36 -1.80 28.51
C GLU A 330 16.46 -0.47 27.76
N LYS A 331 17.68 0.05 27.58
CA LYS A 331 17.92 1.25 26.76
C LYS A 331 17.58 1.02 25.30
N LYS A 332 17.91 -0.16 24.75
CA LYS A 332 17.63 -0.51 23.34
C LYS A 332 16.14 -0.65 23.05
N VAL A 333 15.37 -1.25 23.96
CA VAL A 333 13.91 -1.39 23.85
C VAL A 333 13.25 -0.02 23.85
N LYS A 334 13.65 0.87 24.76
CA LYS A 334 13.11 2.23 24.80
C LYS A 334 13.54 3.13 23.64
N ALA A 335 14.78 3.02 23.18
CA ALA A 335 15.32 3.88 22.12
C ALA A 335 15.12 3.33 20.70
N GLY A 336 14.80 2.04 20.57
CA GLY A 336 14.80 1.35 19.29
C GLY A 336 16.21 1.17 18.69
N GLY A 337 16.26 0.76 17.42
CA GLY A 337 17.44 0.89 16.58
C GLY A 337 17.63 -0.23 15.56
N ALA A 338 18.65 -0.08 14.72
CA ALA A 338 18.93 -0.95 13.57
C ALA A 338 20.30 -1.64 13.67
N GLY A 339 20.58 -2.57 12.75
CA GLY A 339 21.93 -3.09 12.45
C GLY A 339 22.36 -4.33 13.25
N VAL A 340 21.80 -4.58 14.43
CA VAL A 340 22.23 -5.72 15.28
C VAL A 340 21.70 -7.07 14.79
N TRP A 341 20.53 -7.06 14.14
CA TRP A 341 19.78 -8.26 13.73
C TRP A 341 19.33 -8.23 12.26
N GLY A 342 19.85 -7.28 11.48
CA GLY A 342 19.50 -7.06 10.09
C GLY A 342 19.20 -5.60 9.77
N ALA A 343 18.71 -5.36 8.55
CA ALA A 343 18.37 -4.03 8.04
C ALA A 343 17.06 -3.47 8.60
N ILE A 344 16.16 -4.33 9.09
CA ILE A 344 14.87 -3.91 9.65
C ILE A 344 15.12 -3.28 11.04
N PRO A 345 14.79 -1.99 11.24
CA PRO A 345 14.95 -1.33 12.52
C PRO A 345 13.88 -1.80 13.52
N MET A 346 14.26 -1.98 14.79
CA MET A 346 13.31 -2.14 15.87
C MET A 346 12.79 -0.75 16.29
N PRO A 347 11.47 -0.49 16.26
CA PRO A 347 10.91 0.79 16.69
C PRO A 347 11.06 1.00 18.19
N ALA A 348 11.18 2.27 18.61
CA ALA A 348 11.29 2.68 20.00
C ALA A 348 9.99 2.41 20.77
N GLN A 349 10.06 1.74 21.91
CA GLN A 349 8.92 1.45 22.79
C GLN A 349 8.79 2.51 23.89
N THR A 350 8.57 3.77 23.52
CA THR A 350 8.53 4.90 24.49
C THR A 350 7.33 4.88 25.42
N GLN A 351 6.26 4.19 25.03
CA GLN A 351 5.06 3.98 25.84
C GLN A 351 5.29 3.01 27.01
N LEU A 352 6.36 2.21 26.95
CA LEU A 352 6.66 1.19 27.94
C LEU A 352 7.18 1.82 29.23
N SER A 353 6.55 1.49 30.36
CA SER A 353 7.02 1.94 31.68
C SER A 353 8.41 1.36 31.98
N ASP A 354 9.23 2.05 32.80
CA ASP A 354 10.55 1.52 33.17
C ASP A 354 10.45 0.20 33.94
N ALA A 355 9.39 0.03 34.74
CA ALA A 355 9.13 -1.19 35.47
C ALA A 355 8.81 -2.35 34.53
N ASP A 356 7.92 -2.14 33.57
CA ASP A 356 7.52 -3.16 32.60
C ASP A 356 8.67 -3.52 31.65
N ASN A 357 9.44 -2.52 31.21
CA ASN A 357 10.63 -2.73 30.39
C ASN A 357 11.66 -3.61 31.10
N LYS A 358 11.92 -3.35 32.38
CA LYS A 358 12.83 -4.15 33.19
C LYS A 358 12.38 -5.60 33.29
N ILE A 359 11.08 -5.82 33.55
CA ILE A 359 10.49 -7.17 33.65
C ILE A 359 10.62 -7.91 32.31
N LEU A 360 10.27 -7.25 31.20
CA LEU A 360 10.33 -7.84 29.86
C LEU A 360 11.75 -8.18 29.44
N VAL A 361 12.71 -7.27 29.63
CA VAL A 361 14.11 -7.51 29.26
C VAL A 361 14.72 -8.63 30.08
N GLN A 362 14.44 -8.67 31.38
CA GLN A 362 14.91 -9.76 32.24
C GLN A 362 14.32 -11.12 31.79
N TRP A 363 13.02 -11.16 31.48
CA TRP A 363 12.36 -12.37 30.97
C TRP A 363 12.92 -12.81 29.61
N MET A 364 13.18 -11.86 28.71
CA MET A 364 13.79 -12.15 27.40
C MET A 364 15.21 -12.71 27.54
N LEU A 365 16.03 -12.16 28.44
CA LEU A 365 17.39 -12.65 28.69
C LEU A 365 17.41 -14.08 29.27
N ASN A 366 16.33 -14.49 29.94
CA ASN A 366 16.15 -15.85 30.44
C ASN A 366 15.54 -16.82 29.39
N GLY A 367 15.40 -16.38 28.14
CA GLY A 367 14.87 -17.20 27.05
C GLY A 367 13.34 -17.31 27.04
N GLY A 368 12.65 -16.35 27.65
CA GLY A 368 11.19 -16.33 27.68
C GLY A 368 10.57 -17.34 28.64
N LYS A 369 11.29 -17.68 29.72
CA LYS A 369 10.86 -18.63 30.77
C LYS A 369 10.51 -17.92 32.07
#